data_AF-A0A090KH44-F1
#
_entry.id   AF-A0A090KH44-F1
#
_cell.length_a   1.000
_cell.length_b   1.000
_cell.length_c   1.000
_cell.angle_alpha   90.00
_cell.angle_beta   90.00
_cell.angle_gamma   90.00
#
_symmetry.space_group_name_H-M   'P 1'
#
loop_
_entity.id
_entity.type
_entity.pdbx_description
1 polymer ?
#
loop_
_entity_poly.entity_id
_entity_poly.type
_entity_poly.pdbx_seq_one_letter_code
_entity_poly.pdbx_strand_id
1 'polypeptide(L)'
;MAEQQHDSQVDKLLELLKQASTSTGKHKPVLSVGRDGITLGTRCQGGSVFEVATTGTVTVFDRRDRRLGTVYLAYTPEFGQKTMSKALTRLLEEVLRRWDGPLPRLCYVTDAGDNETTYYDKVLKRMKHPVTGTKLDWIRVVDYYHASERVWTMGELLFGKGQRATSWARKMLTWLLKPGGVNRVLHSAAALRDLYKLRGEKLRNFGKAYRYLRDRMQYMRYAEYKAQGVPRGSGVTEAACKTVYTQRLKLSGMRWTRPGAQVILNLRVLQLSGVWEQAYAAVLDKLEEPQVRGQAAPNARPARKAA
;
A
#
# COMPACT_ATOMS: atom_id res chain seq x y z
N MET A 1 -11.17 11.71 -16.35
CA MET A 1 -10.87 11.52 -14.92
C MET A 1 -9.82 10.43 -14.68
N ALA A 2 -10.06 9.15 -15.02
CA ALA A 2 -9.14 8.06 -14.67
C ALA A 2 -7.73 8.16 -15.31
N GLU A 3 -7.63 8.63 -16.55
CA GLU A 3 -6.34 8.86 -17.22
C GLU A 3 -5.60 10.08 -16.63
N GLN A 4 -6.28 11.20 -16.45
CA GLN A 4 -5.72 12.39 -15.79
C GLN A 4 -5.27 12.14 -14.35
N GLN A 5 -5.98 11.26 -13.65
CA GLN A 5 -5.57 10.78 -12.32
C GLN A 5 -4.22 10.07 -12.40
N HIS A 6 -4.01 9.21 -13.40
CA HIS A 6 -2.78 8.44 -13.54
C HIS A 6 -1.57 9.36 -13.77
N ASP A 7 -1.66 10.27 -14.72
CA ASP A 7 -0.53 11.16 -15.07
C ASP A 7 -0.18 12.09 -13.89
N SER A 8 -1.19 12.66 -13.22
CA SER A 8 -0.97 13.49 -12.03
C SER A 8 -0.32 12.72 -10.88
N GLN A 9 -0.66 11.43 -10.72
CA GLN A 9 -0.04 10.54 -9.74
C GLN A 9 1.41 10.21 -10.08
N VAL A 10 1.73 9.99 -11.36
CA VAL A 10 3.10 9.80 -11.84
C VAL A 10 3.92 11.06 -11.56
N ASP A 11 3.42 12.23 -11.96
CA ASP A 11 4.10 13.51 -11.76
C ASP A 11 4.39 13.76 -10.28
N LYS A 12 3.43 13.45 -9.40
CA LYS A 12 3.64 13.58 -7.96
C LYS A 12 4.76 12.68 -7.44
N LEU A 13 4.85 11.44 -7.92
CA LEU A 13 5.92 10.53 -7.53
C LEU A 13 7.28 10.98 -8.06
N LEU A 14 7.34 11.52 -9.28
CA LEU A 14 8.57 12.09 -9.85
C LEU A 14 9.06 13.31 -9.06
N GLU A 15 8.14 14.21 -8.66
CA GLU A 15 8.45 15.35 -7.79
C GLU A 15 9.07 14.88 -6.46
N LEU A 16 8.42 13.90 -5.81
CA LEU A 16 8.89 13.33 -4.54
C LEU A 16 10.24 12.62 -4.70
N LEU A 17 10.46 11.89 -5.80
CA LEU A 17 11.73 11.24 -6.09
C LEU A 17 12.85 12.26 -6.32
N LYS A 18 12.55 13.37 -7.02
CA LYS A 18 13.48 14.48 -7.21
C LYS A 18 13.87 15.09 -5.86
N GLN A 19 12.90 15.40 -5.00
CA GLN A 19 13.15 15.87 -3.64
C GLN A 19 13.98 14.87 -2.80
N ALA A 20 13.68 13.58 -2.91
CA ALA A 20 14.43 12.54 -2.20
C ALA A 20 15.88 12.44 -2.70
N SER A 21 16.08 12.56 -4.02
CA SER A 21 17.40 12.46 -4.66
C SER A 21 18.35 13.59 -4.26
N THR A 22 17.82 14.81 -4.05
CA THR A 22 18.58 15.99 -3.62
C THR A 22 18.73 16.11 -2.10
N SER A 23 18.02 15.28 -1.33
CA SER A 23 18.14 15.26 0.13
C SER A 23 19.52 14.79 0.59
N THR A 24 19.87 15.04 1.86
CA THR A 24 21.14 14.59 2.46
C THR A 24 20.92 13.35 3.31
N GLY A 25 21.86 12.40 3.26
CA GLY A 25 21.81 11.21 4.09
C GLY A 25 22.59 10.04 3.49
N LYS A 26 22.84 9.03 4.30
CA LYS A 26 23.66 7.88 3.91
C LYS A 26 22.91 6.85 3.05
N HIS A 27 21.58 6.85 3.11
CA HIS A 27 20.76 5.86 2.39
C HIS A 27 20.48 6.31 0.96
N LYS A 28 20.15 5.36 0.07
CA LYS A 28 19.53 5.67 -1.22
C LYS A 28 18.05 6.02 -0.97
N PRO A 29 17.45 6.95 -1.73
CA PRO A 29 16.00 7.11 -1.75
C PRO A 29 15.29 5.77 -1.95
N VAL A 30 14.14 5.59 -1.31
CA VAL A 30 13.36 4.35 -1.39
C VAL A 30 12.01 4.63 -2.00
N LEU A 31 11.66 3.89 -3.06
CA LEU A 31 10.31 3.77 -3.58
C LEU A 31 9.68 2.52 -2.99
N SER A 32 8.86 2.72 -1.96
CA SER A 32 8.19 1.65 -1.23
C SER A 32 6.79 1.43 -1.75
N VAL A 33 6.50 0.20 -2.16
CA VAL A 33 5.19 -0.23 -2.62
C VAL A 33 4.53 -1.08 -1.54
N GLY A 34 3.23 -0.91 -1.37
CA GLY A 34 2.43 -1.70 -0.44
C GLY A 34 1.05 -1.97 -1.02
N ARG A 35 0.41 -3.01 -0.49
CA ARG A 35 -0.95 -3.43 -0.87
C ARG A 35 -1.60 -4.10 0.32
N ASP A 36 -2.88 -3.83 0.50
CA ASP A 36 -3.66 -4.42 1.57
C ASP A 36 -5.14 -4.55 1.16
N GLY A 37 -5.83 -5.50 1.77
CA GLY A 37 -7.23 -5.81 1.54
C GLY A 37 -8.11 -5.34 2.70
N ILE A 38 -9.29 -4.82 2.37
CA ILE A 38 -10.30 -4.50 3.37
C ILE A 38 -11.66 -5.02 2.95
N THR A 39 -12.36 -5.67 3.89
CA THR A 39 -13.73 -6.13 3.67
C THR A 39 -14.67 -4.93 3.49
N LEU A 40 -15.39 -4.88 2.37
CA LEU A 40 -16.36 -3.85 2.03
C LEU A 40 -17.72 -4.49 1.74
N GLY A 41 -18.77 -3.95 2.35
CA GLY A 41 -20.15 -4.35 2.05
C GLY A 41 -20.63 -3.71 0.74
N THR A 42 -21.09 -4.53 -0.19
CA THR A 42 -21.67 -4.10 -1.46
C THR A 42 -23.13 -4.53 -1.54
N ARG A 43 -24.00 -3.66 -2.06
CA ARG A 43 -25.43 -3.93 -2.20
C ARG A 43 -25.67 -4.94 -3.32
N CYS A 44 -26.47 -5.97 -3.04
CA CYS A 44 -26.98 -6.91 -4.02
C CYS A 44 -28.51 -6.98 -3.92
N GLN A 45 -29.17 -7.65 -4.87
CA GLN A 45 -30.62 -7.89 -4.78
C GLN A 45 -30.92 -8.70 -3.50
N GLY A 46 -31.81 -8.19 -2.66
CA GLY A 46 -32.19 -8.83 -1.40
C GLY A 46 -31.22 -8.67 -0.22
N GLY A 47 -30.09 -7.96 -0.34
CA GLY A 47 -29.16 -7.82 0.80
C GLY A 47 -27.84 -7.12 0.54
N SER A 48 -26.78 -7.59 1.20
CA SER A 48 -25.42 -7.09 1.04
C SER A 48 -24.40 -8.23 1.11
N VAL A 49 -23.42 -8.20 0.23
CA VAL A 49 -22.30 -9.15 0.21
C VAL A 49 -21.04 -8.43 0.66
N PHE A 50 -20.23 -9.11 1.48
CA PHE A 50 -18.96 -8.59 1.98
C PHE A 50 -17.81 -9.25 1.23
N GLU A 51 -17.05 -8.43 0.50
CA GLU A 51 -15.91 -8.87 -0.29
C GLU A 51 -14.70 -7.98 -0.04
N VAL A 52 -13.52 -8.46 -0.44
CA VAL A 52 -12.25 -7.76 -0.20
C VAL A 52 -12.02 -6.70 -1.27
N ALA A 53 -12.20 -5.43 -0.91
CA ALA A 53 -11.70 -4.28 -1.64
C ALA A 53 -10.18 -4.13 -1.41
N THR A 54 -9.47 -3.41 -2.28
CA THR A 54 -8.00 -3.36 -2.23
C THR A 54 -7.46 -1.96 -2.31
N THR A 55 -6.53 -1.62 -1.42
CA THR A 55 -5.73 -0.40 -1.47
C THR A 55 -4.30 -0.73 -1.90
N GLY A 56 -3.72 0.14 -2.72
CA GLY A 56 -2.31 0.13 -3.10
C GLY A 56 -1.67 1.44 -2.70
N THR A 57 -0.41 1.40 -2.30
CA THR A 57 0.36 2.59 -1.91
C THR A 57 1.71 2.60 -2.58
N VAL A 58 2.11 3.74 -3.14
CA VAL A 58 3.48 4.00 -3.60
C VAL A 58 4.02 5.19 -2.82
N THR A 59 5.06 4.96 -2.02
CA THR A 59 5.58 5.92 -1.05
C THR A 59 7.04 6.20 -1.31
N VAL A 60 7.43 7.47 -1.26
CA VAL A 60 8.83 7.88 -1.40
C VAL A 60 9.41 8.23 -0.03
N PHE A 61 10.55 7.62 0.29
CA PHE A 61 11.37 7.96 1.46
C PHE A 61 12.68 8.63 1.04
N ASP A 62 13.08 9.64 1.81
CA ASP A 62 14.34 10.36 1.63
C ASP A 62 15.56 9.56 2.11
N ARG A 63 16.77 10.14 2.00
CA ARG A 63 18.03 9.49 2.38
C ARG A 63 18.24 9.36 3.90
N ARG A 64 17.29 9.83 4.72
CA ARG A 64 17.25 9.72 6.19
C ARG A 64 16.07 8.88 6.67
N ASP A 65 15.49 8.08 5.77
CA ASP A 65 14.35 7.19 6.03
C ASP A 65 13.06 7.93 6.40
N ARG A 66 12.94 9.23 6.05
CA ARG A 66 11.72 10.01 6.28
C ARG A 66 10.79 9.90 5.09
N ARG A 67 9.51 9.68 5.37
CA ARG A 67 8.45 9.65 4.34
C ARG A 67 8.22 11.07 3.80
N LEU A 68 8.40 11.27 2.49
CA LEU A 68 8.09 12.54 1.83
C LEU A 68 6.64 12.61 1.36
N GLY A 69 6.10 11.50 0.85
CA GLY A 69 4.72 11.45 0.36
C GLY A 69 4.31 10.07 -0.10
N THR A 70 3.01 9.89 -0.29
CA THR A 70 2.39 8.63 -0.72
C THR A 70 1.31 8.92 -1.76
N VAL A 71 1.35 8.17 -2.86
CA VAL A 71 0.25 8.07 -3.81
C VAL A 71 -0.56 6.80 -3.52
N TYR A 72 -1.88 6.92 -3.63
CA TYR A 72 -2.83 5.86 -3.31
C TYR A 72 -3.54 5.35 -4.56
N LEU A 73 -3.81 4.05 -4.57
CA LEU A 73 -4.69 3.38 -5.52
C LEU A 73 -5.76 2.66 -4.73
N ALA A 74 -6.99 2.64 -5.23
CA ALA A 74 -8.09 2.00 -4.52
C ALA A 74 -9.11 1.45 -5.50
N TYR A 75 -9.47 0.18 -5.31
CA TYR A 75 -10.48 -0.47 -6.13
C TYR A 75 -11.51 -1.17 -5.25
N THR A 76 -12.75 -1.13 -5.72
CA THR A 76 -13.83 -1.95 -5.16
C THR A 76 -13.50 -3.44 -5.27
N PRO A 77 -14.22 -4.31 -4.53
CA PRO A 77 -13.89 -5.72 -4.54
C PRO A 77 -13.89 -6.32 -5.95
N GLU A 78 -12.91 -7.17 -6.20
CA GLU A 78 -12.71 -7.85 -7.47
C GLU A 78 -11.96 -9.16 -7.21
N PHE A 79 -12.48 -10.29 -7.70
CA PHE A 79 -11.82 -11.58 -7.54
C PHE A 79 -10.43 -11.58 -8.19
N GLY A 80 -9.42 -12.00 -7.42
CA GLY A 80 -8.02 -11.99 -7.85
C GLY A 80 -7.43 -10.59 -8.09
N GLN A 81 -8.21 -9.53 -7.86
CA GLN A 81 -7.76 -8.13 -7.83
C GLN A 81 -6.85 -7.76 -9.03
N LYS A 82 -7.28 -8.13 -10.23
CA LYS A 82 -6.53 -7.95 -11.49
C LYS A 82 -6.41 -6.48 -11.86
N THR A 83 -7.47 -5.70 -11.66
CA THR A 83 -7.51 -4.27 -11.95
C THR A 83 -6.51 -3.51 -11.08
N MET A 84 -6.48 -3.78 -9.78
CA MET A 84 -5.45 -3.23 -8.87
C MET A 84 -4.04 -3.59 -9.34
N SER A 85 -3.81 -4.87 -9.68
CA SER A 85 -2.49 -5.33 -10.12
C SER A 85 -2.04 -4.61 -11.40
N LYS A 86 -2.92 -4.46 -12.40
CA LYS A 86 -2.63 -3.73 -13.64
C LYS A 86 -2.35 -2.25 -13.37
N ALA A 87 -3.18 -1.59 -12.55
CA ALA A 87 -3.04 -0.17 -12.26
C ALA A 87 -1.75 0.14 -11.50
N LEU A 88 -1.43 -0.66 -10.47
CA LEU A 88 -0.20 -0.51 -9.70
C LEU A 88 1.03 -0.76 -10.57
N THR A 89 1.02 -1.81 -11.41
CA THR A 89 2.12 -2.08 -12.35
C THR A 89 2.30 -0.95 -13.34
N ARG A 90 1.21 -0.46 -13.96
CA ARG A 90 1.26 0.67 -14.90
C ARG A 90 1.87 1.91 -14.24
N LEU A 91 1.46 2.23 -13.00
CA LEU A 91 2.01 3.36 -12.25
C LEU A 91 3.52 3.23 -12.02
N LEU A 92 3.98 2.04 -11.62
CA LEU A 92 5.41 1.80 -11.39
C LEU A 92 6.22 1.85 -12.68
N GLU A 93 5.73 1.24 -13.74
CA GLU A 93 6.38 1.27 -15.05
C GLU A 93 6.48 2.70 -15.60
N GLU A 94 5.42 3.50 -15.48
CA GLU A 94 5.45 4.87 -15.99
C GLU A 94 6.38 5.78 -15.17
N VAL A 95 6.37 5.65 -13.84
CA VAL A 95 7.32 6.38 -12.97
C VAL A 95 8.76 6.00 -13.31
N LEU A 96 9.07 4.71 -13.46
CA LEU A 96 10.41 4.25 -13.79
C LEU A 96 10.83 4.58 -15.22
N ARG A 97 9.87 4.71 -16.15
CA ARG A 97 10.13 5.13 -17.53
C ARG A 97 10.51 6.61 -17.60
N ARG A 98 9.80 7.46 -16.85
CA ARG A 98 9.97 8.91 -16.87
C ARG A 98 11.03 9.43 -15.90
N TRP A 99 11.48 8.60 -14.96
CA TRP A 99 12.54 8.96 -14.02
C TRP A 99 13.92 8.96 -14.69
N ASP A 100 14.60 10.10 -14.66
CA ASP A 100 15.91 10.34 -15.27
C ASP A 100 17.09 10.27 -14.27
N GLY A 101 16.79 10.25 -12.97
CA GLY A 101 17.81 10.15 -11.92
C GLY A 101 18.29 8.72 -11.65
N PRO A 102 19.21 8.55 -10.68
CA PRO A 102 19.67 7.22 -10.26
C PRO A 102 18.50 6.37 -9.75
N LEU A 103 18.50 5.08 -10.10
CA LEU A 103 17.44 4.14 -9.69
C LEU A 103 17.30 4.14 -8.14
N PRO A 104 16.12 4.48 -7.59
CA PRO A 104 15.88 4.37 -6.15
C PRO A 104 15.88 2.91 -5.72
N ARG A 105 16.05 2.68 -4.41
CA ARG A 105 15.83 1.34 -3.88
C ARG A 105 14.34 1.00 -3.96
N LEU A 106 14.04 -0.19 -4.48
CA LEU A 106 12.67 -0.67 -4.63
C LEU A 106 12.35 -1.67 -3.52
N CYS A 107 11.26 -1.45 -2.79
CA CYS A 107 10.79 -2.43 -1.81
C CYS A 107 9.29 -2.63 -1.86
N TYR A 108 8.86 -3.83 -1.50
CA TYR A 108 7.46 -4.21 -1.39
C TYR A 108 7.17 -4.67 0.03
N VAL A 109 6.34 -3.92 0.76
CA VAL A 109 6.07 -4.12 2.19
C VAL A 109 4.60 -4.48 2.39
N THR A 110 4.34 -5.69 2.88
CA THR A 110 2.98 -6.18 3.16
C THR A 110 2.97 -7.20 4.30
N ASP A 111 1.79 -7.57 4.78
CA ASP A 111 1.57 -8.69 5.70
C ASP A 111 1.80 -10.09 5.07
N ALA A 112 2.08 -10.12 3.75
CA ALA A 112 2.24 -11.31 2.92
C ALA A 112 1.03 -12.26 2.95
N GLY A 113 -0.17 -11.71 2.77
CA GLY A 113 -1.35 -12.44 2.28
C GLY A 113 -1.17 -13.03 0.87
N ASP A 114 -2.15 -13.80 0.41
CA ASP A 114 -2.06 -14.57 -0.82
C ASP A 114 -2.02 -13.70 -2.09
N ASN A 115 -2.81 -12.62 -2.12
CA ASN A 115 -2.86 -11.69 -3.26
C ASN A 115 -1.56 -10.87 -3.35
N GLU A 116 -1.05 -10.42 -2.20
CA GLU A 116 0.18 -9.67 -2.04
C GLU A 116 1.38 -10.52 -2.47
N THR A 117 1.42 -11.77 -2.00
CA THR A 117 2.44 -12.75 -2.38
C THR A 117 2.41 -13.04 -3.87
N THR A 118 1.21 -13.31 -4.42
CA THR A 118 1.02 -13.59 -5.84
C THR A 118 1.47 -12.41 -6.71
N TYR A 119 1.14 -11.17 -6.32
CA TYR A 119 1.57 -9.98 -7.04
C TYR A 119 3.09 -9.85 -7.07
N TYR A 120 3.77 -10.03 -5.94
CA TYR A 120 5.22 -9.99 -5.91
C TYR A 120 5.86 -11.07 -6.80
N ASP A 121 5.42 -12.32 -6.65
CA ASP A 121 6.05 -13.46 -7.34
C ASP A 121 5.79 -13.46 -8.85
N LYS A 122 4.61 -13.00 -9.28
CA LYS A 122 4.24 -12.97 -10.70
C LYS A 122 4.67 -11.69 -11.41
N VAL A 123 4.76 -10.57 -10.71
CA VAL A 123 4.99 -9.24 -11.29
C VAL A 123 6.33 -8.66 -10.82
N LEU A 124 6.42 -8.19 -9.57
CA LEU A 124 7.55 -7.37 -9.11
C LEU A 124 8.90 -8.10 -9.22
N LYS A 125 8.96 -9.37 -8.79
CA LYS A 125 10.17 -10.20 -8.85
C LYS A 125 10.72 -10.38 -10.28
N ARG A 126 9.84 -10.26 -11.29
CA ARG A 126 10.14 -10.46 -12.71
C ARG A 126 10.22 -9.15 -13.49
N MET A 127 9.92 -8.02 -12.85
CA MET A 127 9.86 -6.73 -13.50
C MET A 127 11.24 -6.33 -14.02
N LYS A 128 11.27 -5.85 -15.26
CA LYS A 128 12.44 -5.24 -15.90
C LYS A 128 12.23 -3.74 -15.96
N HIS A 129 13.32 -3.00 -15.96
CA HIS A 129 13.28 -1.58 -16.16
C HIS A 129 12.66 -1.29 -17.54
N PRO A 130 11.65 -0.42 -17.63
CA PRO A 130 10.86 -0.22 -18.86
C PRO A 130 11.67 0.35 -20.03
N VAL A 131 12.75 1.08 -19.74
CA VAL A 131 13.66 1.66 -20.76
C VAL A 131 14.87 0.76 -21.03
N THR A 132 15.67 0.43 -20.01
CA THR A 132 16.94 -0.29 -20.19
C THR A 132 16.78 -1.81 -20.32
N GLY A 133 15.62 -2.38 -19.99
CA GLY A 133 15.38 -3.83 -19.99
C GLY A 133 16.11 -4.60 -18.87
N THR A 134 16.89 -3.93 -18.01
CA THR A 134 17.61 -4.57 -16.91
C THR A 134 16.64 -5.07 -15.84
N LYS A 135 16.91 -6.23 -15.24
CA LYS A 135 16.07 -6.75 -14.14
C LYS A 135 16.13 -5.81 -12.93
N LEU A 136 14.96 -5.48 -12.36
CA LEU A 136 14.87 -4.65 -11.17
C LEU A 136 15.07 -5.50 -9.90
N ASP A 137 15.85 -4.97 -8.95
CA ASP A 137 16.08 -5.60 -7.66
C ASP A 137 15.05 -5.12 -6.62
N TRP A 138 14.05 -5.95 -6.37
CA TRP A 138 12.96 -5.67 -5.43
C TRP A 138 13.18 -6.35 -4.09
N ILE A 139 13.28 -5.56 -3.02
CA ILE A 139 13.34 -6.07 -1.65
C ILE A 139 11.92 -6.38 -1.17
N ARG A 140 11.63 -7.67 -0.94
CA ARG A 140 10.39 -8.10 -0.30
C ARG A 140 10.51 -8.02 1.22
N VAL A 141 9.59 -7.29 1.85
CA VAL A 141 9.54 -7.08 3.30
C VAL A 141 8.22 -7.62 3.82
N VAL A 142 8.29 -8.53 4.79
CA VAL A 142 7.12 -8.92 5.57
C VAL A 142 6.99 -7.96 6.75
N ASP A 143 5.77 -7.44 6.92
CA ASP A 143 5.45 -6.46 7.95
C ASP A 143 5.85 -6.92 9.36
N TYR A 144 6.62 -6.06 10.03
CA TYR A 144 7.11 -6.31 11.38
C TYR A 144 5.99 -6.40 12.42
N TYR A 145 4.92 -5.61 12.31
CA TYR A 145 3.85 -5.57 13.30
C TYR A 145 2.98 -6.83 13.23
N HIS A 146 2.65 -7.31 12.03
CA HIS A 146 2.01 -8.61 11.78
C HIS A 146 2.89 -9.76 12.27
N ALA A 147 4.20 -9.73 12.00
CA ALA A 147 5.13 -10.71 12.57
C ALA A 147 5.12 -10.65 14.10
N SER A 148 5.06 -9.44 14.68
CA SER A 148 5.02 -9.22 16.13
C SER A 148 3.75 -9.79 16.75
N GLU A 149 2.59 -9.63 16.12
CA GLU A 149 1.33 -10.24 16.58
C GLU A 149 1.43 -11.77 16.65
N ARG A 150 2.13 -12.41 15.70
CA ARG A 150 2.38 -13.86 15.75
C ARG A 150 3.30 -14.24 16.90
N VAL A 151 4.30 -13.41 17.21
CA VAL A 151 5.14 -13.58 18.40
C VAL A 151 4.30 -13.47 19.67
N TRP A 152 3.45 -12.45 19.80
CA TRP A 152 2.54 -12.32 20.93
C TRP A 152 1.60 -13.51 21.07
N THR A 153 0.99 -13.94 19.96
CA THR A 153 0.12 -15.13 19.91
C THR A 153 0.84 -16.37 20.43
N MET A 154 2.08 -16.62 19.99
CA MET A 154 2.87 -17.75 20.49
C MET A 154 3.14 -17.63 22.00
N GLY A 155 3.46 -16.43 22.49
CA GLY A 155 3.71 -16.18 23.90
C GLY A 155 2.49 -16.48 24.77
N GLU A 156 1.31 -15.96 24.39
CA GLU A 156 0.06 -16.22 25.10
C GLU A 156 -0.32 -17.70 25.08
N LEU A 157 -0.09 -18.41 23.97
CA LEU A 157 -0.38 -19.84 23.88
C LEU A 157 0.56 -20.70 24.73
N LEU A 158 1.83 -20.28 24.88
CA LEU A 158 2.83 -20.98 25.69
C LEU A 158 2.62 -20.76 27.20
N PHE A 159 2.30 -19.53 27.62
CA PHE A 159 2.34 -19.14 29.03
C PHE A 159 0.99 -18.73 29.62
N GLY A 160 -0.06 -18.63 28.80
CA GLY A 160 -1.29 -17.92 29.17
C GLY A 160 -1.10 -16.40 29.13
N LYS A 161 -2.21 -15.66 29.21
CA LYS A 161 -2.18 -14.20 29.30
C LYS A 161 -1.55 -13.79 30.63
N GLY A 162 -0.53 -12.95 30.60
CA GLY A 162 0.14 -12.45 31.80
C GLY A 162 1.60 -12.09 31.60
N GLN A 163 2.27 -11.76 32.71
CA GLN A 163 3.62 -11.19 32.70
C GLN A 163 4.67 -12.07 32.00
N ARG A 164 4.54 -13.39 32.10
CA ARG A 164 5.48 -14.34 31.48
C ARG A 164 5.38 -14.33 29.94
N ALA A 165 4.16 -14.32 29.40
CA ALA A 165 3.91 -14.15 27.97
C ALA A 165 4.46 -12.82 27.46
N THR A 166 4.17 -11.72 28.16
CA THR A 166 4.67 -10.38 27.83
C THR A 166 6.19 -10.30 27.83
N SER A 167 6.84 -10.84 28.85
CA SER A 167 8.30 -10.81 28.98
C SER A 167 8.98 -11.61 27.88
N TRP A 168 8.46 -12.80 27.57
CA TRP A 168 8.97 -13.61 26.47
C TRP A 168 8.76 -12.92 25.12
N ALA A 169 7.56 -12.41 24.84
CA ALA A 169 7.25 -11.71 23.59
C ALA A 169 8.19 -10.50 23.38
N ARG A 170 8.36 -9.63 24.38
CA ARG A 170 9.27 -8.48 24.30
C ARG A 170 10.73 -8.89 24.01
N LYS A 171 11.21 -9.96 24.64
CA LYS A 171 12.53 -10.51 24.37
C LYS A 171 12.66 -11.01 22.93
N MET A 172 11.66 -11.75 22.44
CA MET A 172 11.62 -12.25 21.06
C MET A 172 11.57 -11.12 20.04
N LEU A 173 10.77 -10.07 20.27
CA LEU A 173 10.71 -8.88 19.41
C LEU A 173 12.05 -8.14 19.35
N THR A 174 12.75 -8.04 20.48
CA THR A 174 14.10 -7.47 20.53
C THR A 174 15.07 -8.29 19.68
N TRP A 175 14.99 -9.62 19.75
CA TRP A 175 15.80 -10.52 18.92
C TRP A 175 15.43 -10.44 17.45
N LEU A 176 14.15 -10.30 17.10
CA LEU A 176 13.65 -10.22 15.74
C LEU A 176 14.30 -9.06 14.96
N LEU A 177 14.69 -7.99 15.66
CA LEU A 177 15.39 -6.83 15.09
C LEU A 177 16.91 -7.01 14.95
N LYS A 178 17.47 -8.15 15.34
CA LYS A 178 18.90 -8.48 15.21
C LYS A 178 19.16 -9.35 13.97
N PRO A 179 20.41 -9.41 13.48
CA PRO A 179 20.79 -10.36 12.43
C PRO A 179 20.42 -11.79 12.80
N GLY A 180 19.78 -12.52 11.89
CA GLY A 180 19.27 -13.87 12.13
C GLY A 180 18.17 -13.95 13.21
N GLY A 181 17.53 -12.84 13.56
CA GLY A 181 16.58 -12.73 14.66
C GLY A 181 15.42 -13.73 14.62
N VAL A 182 14.85 -13.94 13.42
CA VAL A 182 13.73 -14.87 13.22
C VAL A 182 14.11 -16.30 13.63
N ASN A 183 15.32 -16.76 13.31
CA ASN A 183 15.81 -18.08 13.72
C ASN A 183 15.79 -18.22 15.24
N ARG A 184 16.30 -17.21 15.95
CA ARG A 184 16.35 -17.22 17.43
C ARG A 184 14.96 -17.31 18.04
N VAL A 185 14.00 -16.57 17.46
CA VAL A 185 12.60 -16.61 17.89
C VAL A 185 12.00 -18.00 17.66
N LEU A 186 12.17 -18.57 16.47
CA LEU A 186 11.66 -19.90 16.12
C LEU A 186 12.28 -20.99 17.01
N HIS A 187 13.59 -20.97 17.24
CA HIS A 187 14.27 -21.91 18.13
C HIS A 187 13.74 -21.83 19.57
N SER A 188 13.59 -20.62 20.12
CA SER A 188 13.03 -20.44 21.46
C SER A 188 11.59 -20.94 21.53
N ALA A 189 10.77 -20.63 20.52
CA ALA A 189 9.37 -21.03 20.47
C ALA A 189 9.23 -22.56 20.37
N ALA A 190 10.05 -23.23 19.55
CA ALA A 190 10.05 -24.68 19.40
C ALA A 190 10.45 -25.40 20.70
N ALA A 191 11.51 -24.96 21.37
CA ALA A 191 11.94 -25.55 22.65
C ALA A 191 10.86 -25.43 23.73
N LEU A 192 10.19 -24.28 23.81
CA LEU A 192 9.11 -24.06 24.78
C LEU A 192 7.85 -24.84 24.44
N ARG A 193 7.50 -24.98 23.16
CA ARG A 193 6.41 -25.83 22.70
C ARG A 193 6.60 -27.26 23.21
N ASP A 194 7.82 -27.79 23.10
CA ASP A 194 8.15 -29.17 23.49
C ASP A 194 8.15 -29.32 25.01
N LEU A 195 8.72 -28.36 25.73
CA LEU A 195 8.72 -28.31 27.20
C LEU A 195 7.29 -28.32 27.78
N TYR A 196 6.40 -27.49 27.22
CA TYR A 196 5.01 -27.38 27.69
C TYR A 196 4.06 -28.40 27.07
N LYS A 197 4.55 -29.25 26.17
CA LYS A 197 3.78 -30.31 25.51
C LYS A 197 2.42 -29.81 25.02
N LEU A 198 2.41 -28.69 24.26
CA LEU A 198 1.18 -28.10 23.74
C LEU A 198 0.36 -29.14 22.94
N ARG A 199 -0.96 -29.19 23.18
CA ARG A 199 -1.88 -30.14 22.53
C ARG A 199 -3.15 -29.45 22.03
N GLY A 200 -3.92 -30.18 21.23
CA GLY A 200 -5.24 -29.77 20.77
C GLY A 200 -5.23 -28.44 20.01
N GLU A 201 -6.21 -27.58 20.32
CA GLU A 201 -6.38 -26.30 19.63
C GLU A 201 -5.21 -25.34 19.86
N LYS A 202 -4.64 -25.30 21.07
CA LYS A 202 -3.47 -24.47 21.37
C LYS A 202 -2.29 -24.81 20.47
N LEU A 203 -2.03 -26.10 20.24
CA LEU A 203 -0.97 -26.54 19.32
C LEU A 203 -1.26 -26.13 17.87
N ARG A 204 -2.52 -26.24 17.41
CA ARG A 204 -2.90 -25.82 16.06
C ARG A 204 -2.69 -24.32 15.85
N ASN A 205 -3.13 -23.48 16.78
CA ASN A 205 -3.00 -22.03 16.70
C ASN A 205 -1.53 -21.59 16.83
N PHE A 206 -0.78 -22.23 17.73
CA PHE A 206 0.67 -22.01 17.85
C PHE A 206 1.37 -22.38 16.54
N GLY A 207 1.03 -23.53 15.97
CA GLY A 207 1.58 -23.99 14.70
C GLY A 207 1.30 -23.03 13.55
N LYS A 208 0.11 -22.40 13.49
CA LYS A 208 -0.20 -21.35 12.51
C LYS A 208 0.72 -20.14 12.67
N ALA A 209 0.86 -19.61 13.89
CA ALA A 209 1.72 -18.45 14.17
C ALA A 209 3.21 -18.76 13.91
N TYR A 210 3.67 -19.95 14.31
CA TYR A 210 5.03 -20.42 14.07
C TYR A 210 5.33 -20.56 12.58
N ARG A 211 4.45 -21.23 11.82
CA ARG A 211 4.62 -21.41 10.36
C ARG A 211 4.63 -20.08 9.63
N TYR A 212 3.80 -19.12 10.05
CA TYR A 212 3.80 -17.79 9.46
C TYR A 212 5.21 -17.17 9.45
N LEU A 213 5.92 -17.20 10.59
CA LEU A 213 7.29 -16.69 10.69
C LEU A 213 8.29 -17.57 9.93
N ARG A 214 8.21 -18.89 10.09
CA ARG A 214 9.12 -19.85 9.44
C ARG A 214 9.11 -19.72 7.92
N ASP A 215 7.93 -19.77 7.33
CA ASP A 215 7.76 -19.81 5.87
C ASP A 215 8.16 -18.47 5.21
N ARG A 216 8.20 -17.40 6.02
CA ARG A 216 8.50 -16.03 5.57
C ARG A 216 9.84 -15.50 6.07
N MET A 217 10.66 -16.32 6.74
CA MET A 217 11.84 -15.83 7.46
C MET A 217 12.84 -15.07 6.57
N GLN A 218 12.98 -15.50 5.32
CA GLN A 218 13.86 -14.86 4.34
C GLN A 218 13.46 -13.42 4.05
N TYR A 219 12.20 -13.03 4.30
CA TYR A 219 11.67 -11.68 4.06
C TYR A 219 11.56 -10.84 5.35
N MET A 220 12.06 -11.36 6.47
CA MET A 220 12.04 -10.71 7.80
C MET A 220 13.46 -10.27 8.24
N ARG A 221 14.28 -9.80 7.30
CA ARG A 221 15.67 -9.37 7.54
C ARG A 221 15.73 -7.93 8.08
N TYR A 222 15.04 -7.67 9.19
CA TYR A 222 14.80 -6.31 9.71
C TYR A 222 16.08 -5.52 10.05
N ALA A 223 17.15 -6.20 10.47
CA ALA A 223 18.43 -5.57 10.72
C ALA A 223 19.05 -5.01 9.42
N GLU A 224 18.99 -5.78 8.33
CA GLU A 224 19.45 -5.36 7.01
C GLU A 224 18.59 -4.23 6.46
N TYR A 225 17.26 -4.33 6.61
CA TYR A 225 16.34 -3.28 6.17
C TYR A 225 16.66 -1.96 6.86
N LYS A 226 16.90 -1.97 8.18
CA LYS A 226 17.31 -0.79 8.92
C LYS A 226 18.67 -0.25 8.45
N ALA A 227 19.65 -1.11 8.17
CA ALA A 227 20.95 -0.67 7.68
C ALA A 227 20.86 0.00 6.28
N GLN A 228 19.87 -0.41 5.48
CA GLN A 228 19.64 0.10 4.15
C GLN A 228 18.67 1.29 4.09
N GLY A 229 17.92 1.58 5.15
CA GLY A 229 16.88 2.61 5.14
C GLY A 229 15.53 2.14 4.59
N VAL A 230 15.33 0.82 4.49
CA VAL A 230 14.09 0.21 3.99
C VAL A 230 13.05 0.18 5.12
N PRO A 231 11.80 0.62 4.86
CA PRO A 231 10.72 0.52 5.84
C PRO A 231 10.46 -0.94 6.23
N ARG A 232 10.26 -1.17 7.54
CA ARG A 232 10.07 -2.52 8.11
C ARG A 232 8.60 -2.94 8.24
N GLY A 233 7.67 -2.04 7.98
CA GLY A 233 6.24 -2.30 8.15
C GLY A 233 5.33 -1.53 7.19
N SER A 234 4.15 -2.09 6.97
CA SER A 234 3.06 -1.68 6.09
C SER A 234 2.15 -0.62 6.68
N GLY A 235 2.53 0.03 7.80
CA GLY A 235 1.69 1.02 8.46
C GLY A 235 1.17 2.14 7.56
N VAL A 236 1.88 2.51 6.48
CA VAL A 236 1.38 3.45 5.46
C VAL A 236 0.18 2.86 4.70
N THR A 237 0.26 1.60 4.31
CA THR A 237 -0.78 0.86 3.59
C THR A 237 -1.98 0.54 4.50
N GLU A 238 -1.74 0.12 5.74
CA GLU A 238 -2.81 -0.10 6.73
C GLU A 238 -3.55 1.20 7.06
N ALA A 239 -2.82 2.31 7.25
CA ALA A 239 -3.41 3.62 7.41
C ALA A 239 -4.23 4.03 6.18
N ALA A 240 -3.77 3.68 4.97
CA ALA A 240 -4.52 3.91 3.74
C ALA A 240 -5.83 3.13 3.71
N CYS A 241 -5.86 1.86 4.12
CA CYS A 241 -7.11 1.11 4.25
C CYS A 241 -8.11 1.84 5.17
N LYS A 242 -7.64 2.41 6.27
CA LYS A 242 -8.49 3.20 7.18
C LYS A 242 -8.98 4.51 6.56
N THR A 243 -8.10 5.29 5.94
CA THR A 243 -8.44 6.64 5.46
C THR A 243 -9.16 6.66 4.12
N VAL A 244 -8.85 5.72 3.22
CA VAL A 244 -9.50 5.55 1.91
C VAL A 244 -10.88 4.93 2.08
N TYR A 245 -10.98 3.82 2.83
CA TYR A 245 -12.22 3.05 2.95
C TYR A 245 -12.96 3.34 4.25
N THR A 246 -12.37 3.03 5.41
CA THR A 246 -13.14 2.99 6.66
C THR A 246 -13.80 4.33 6.99
N GLN A 247 -13.08 5.44 6.80
CA GLN A 247 -13.59 6.78 7.08
C GLN A 247 -14.66 7.26 6.10
N ARG A 248 -14.87 6.59 4.96
CA ARG A 248 -15.77 7.10 3.90
C ARG A 248 -16.80 6.13 3.38
N LEU A 249 -16.50 4.84 3.37
CA LEU A 249 -17.34 3.79 2.79
C LEU A 249 -17.86 2.78 3.83
N LYS A 250 -17.34 2.80 5.07
CA LYS A 250 -17.72 1.85 6.13
C LYS A 250 -18.31 2.51 7.38
N LEU A 251 -18.92 3.69 7.25
CA LEU A 251 -19.67 4.29 8.35
C LEU A 251 -21.05 3.65 8.50
N SER A 252 -21.69 3.85 9.65
CA SER A 252 -23.00 3.26 9.95
C SER A 252 -24.03 3.57 8.87
N GLY A 253 -24.82 2.56 8.49
CA GLY A 253 -25.91 2.68 7.52
C GLY A 253 -25.48 2.81 6.05
N MET A 254 -24.19 2.96 5.75
CA MET A 254 -23.71 3.13 4.38
C MET A 254 -23.87 1.86 3.54
N ARG A 255 -24.46 2.01 2.36
CA ARG A 255 -24.61 0.96 1.36
C ARG A 255 -24.19 1.48 0.01
N TRP A 256 -23.35 0.73 -0.68
CA TRP A 256 -22.79 1.14 -1.97
C TRP A 256 -23.07 0.12 -3.05
N THR A 257 -23.41 0.59 -4.25
CA THR A 257 -23.19 -0.20 -5.46
C THR A 257 -21.69 -0.18 -5.80
N ARG A 258 -21.17 -1.21 -6.47
CA ARG A 258 -19.74 -1.22 -6.87
C ARG A 258 -19.37 0.00 -7.72
N PRO A 259 -20.13 0.40 -8.76
CA PRO A 259 -19.80 1.60 -9.52
C PRO A 259 -19.79 2.87 -8.67
N GLY A 260 -20.79 3.03 -7.78
CA GLY A 260 -20.88 4.19 -6.90
C GLY A 260 -19.70 4.28 -5.92
N ALA A 261 -19.33 3.16 -5.29
CA ALA A 261 -18.15 3.12 -4.42
C ALA A 261 -16.87 3.45 -5.21
N GLN A 262 -16.71 2.95 -6.44
CA GLN A 262 -15.51 3.22 -7.25
C GLN A 262 -15.35 4.71 -7.58
N VAL A 263 -16.45 5.41 -7.88
CA VAL A 263 -16.41 6.87 -8.10
C VAL A 263 -15.88 7.60 -6.86
N ILE A 264 -16.41 7.26 -5.68
CA ILE A 264 -15.94 7.86 -4.41
C ILE A 264 -14.47 7.52 -4.15
N LEU A 265 -14.04 6.30 -4.41
CA LEU A 265 -12.64 5.89 -4.28
C LEU A 265 -11.72 6.71 -5.18
N ASN A 266 -12.09 6.92 -6.45
CA ASN A 266 -11.30 7.70 -7.41
C ASN A 266 -11.09 9.14 -6.90
N LEU A 267 -12.16 9.81 -6.43
CA LEU A 267 -12.06 11.15 -5.84
C LEU A 267 -11.21 11.14 -4.56
N ARG A 268 -11.38 10.11 -3.72
CA ARG A 268 -10.67 9.98 -2.46
C ARG A 268 -9.16 9.83 -2.66
N VAL A 269 -8.74 9.02 -3.63
CA VAL A 269 -7.30 8.82 -3.90
C VAL A 269 -6.67 10.05 -4.54
N LEU A 270 -7.38 10.83 -5.35
CA LEU A 270 -6.90 12.13 -5.85
C LEU A 270 -6.60 13.09 -4.69
N GLN A 271 -7.57 13.24 -3.78
CA GLN A 271 -7.44 14.11 -2.61
C GLN A 271 -6.29 13.66 -1.70
N LEU A 272 -6.26 12.37 -1.32
CA LEU A 272 -5.28 11.86 -0.38
C LEU A 272 -3.86 11.80 -0.96
N SER A 273 -3.72 11.61 -2.28
CA SER A 273 -2.43 11.67 -2.95
C SER A 273 -1.92 13.10 -3.14
N GLY A 274 -2.74 14.12 -2.83
CA GLY A 274 -2.38 15.53 -3.01
C GLY A 274 -2.27 15.94 -4.49
N VAL A 275 -3.07 15.31 -5.35
CA VAL A 275 -3.06 15.54 -6.81
C VAL A 275 -4.39 16.06 -7.35
N TRP A 276 -5.29 16.47 -6.46
CA TRP A 276 -6.62 16.96 -6.83
C TRP A 276 -6.54 18.15 -7.79
N GLU A 277 -5.80 19.19 -7.41
CA GLU A 277 -5.73 20.43 -8.20
C GLU A 277 -5.18 20.19 -9.60
N GLN A 278 -4.09 19.41 -9.73
CA GLN A 278 -3.49 19.08 -11.02
C GLN A 278 -4.44 18.27 -11.89
N ALA A 279 -5.06 17.23 -11.33
CA ALA A 279 -5.99 16.38 -12.07
C ALA A 279 -7.26 17.15 -12.46
N TYR A 280 -7.74 18.06 -11.61
CA TYR A 280 -8.92 18.87 -11.85
C TYR A 280 -8.67 19.91 -12.95
N ALA A 281 -7.56 20.65 -12.90
CA ALA A 281 -7.15 21.57 -13.95
C ALA A 281 -7.04 20.86 -15.32
N ALA A 282 -6.37 19.69 -15.36
CA ALA A 282 -6.23 18.91 -16.58
C ALA A 282 -7.56 18.35 -17.12
N VAL A 283 -8.59 18.22 -16.28
CA VAL A 283 -9.95 17.88 -16.72
C VAL A 283 -10.64 19.10 -17.30
N LEU A 284 -10.53 20.27 -16.65
CA LEU A 284 -11.11 21.53 -17.14
C LEU A 284 -10.55 21.90 -18.51
N ASP A 285 -9.24 21.78 -18.73
CA ASP A 285 -8.60 22.10 -20.01
C ASP A 285 -9.10 21.22 -21.18
N LYS A 286 -9.67 20.05 -20.88
CA LYS A 286 -10.22 19.11 -21.87
C LYS A 286 -11.75 19.17 -21.98
N LEU A 287 -12.41 19.88 -21.07
CA LEU A 287 -13.85 20.07 -21.16
C LEU A 287 -14.11 21.19 -22.15
N GLU A 288 -14.73 20.85 -23.28
CA GLU A 288 -15.36 21.86 -24.12
C GLU A 288 -16.44 22.56 -23.29
N GLU A 289 -16.42 23.89 -23.26
CA GLU A 289 -17.44 24.66 -22.55
C GLU A 289 -18.82 24.24 -23.09
N PRO A 290 -19.74 23.81 -22.21
CA PRO A 290 -21.08 23.47 -22.65
C PRO A 290 -21.72 24.73 -23.25
N GLN A 291 -22.04 24.68 -24.54
CA GLN A 291 -22.84 25.70 -25.23
C GLN A 291 -24.22 25.75 -24.57
N VAL A 292 -24.39 26.64 -23.59
CA VAL A 292 -25.68 26.89 -22.96
C VAL A 292 -26.56 27.58 -24.00
N ARG A 293 -27.48 26.82 -24.62
CA ARG A 293 -28.52 27.39 -25.50
C ARG A 293 -29.34 28.40 -24.69
N GLY A 294 -29.08 29.70 -24.88
CA GLY A 294 -29.82 30.77 -24.23
C GLY A 294 -29.09 32.11 -24.10
N GLN A 295 -27.76 32.15 -24.16
CA GLN A 295 -27.04 33.42 -24.23
C GLN A 295 -26.93 33.89 -25.68
N ALA A 296 -28.03 34.40 -26.21
CA ALA A 296 -27.93 35.33 -27.33
C ALA A 296 -27.08 36.52 -26.86
N ALA A 297 -25.97 36.77 -27.54
CA ALA A 297 -25.21 38.01 -27.37
C ALA A 297 -26.18 39.20 -27.46
N PRO A 298 -26.08 40.23 -26.59
CA PRO A 298 -26.96 41.37 -26.68
C PRO A 298 -26.78 41.99 -28.07
N ASN A 299 -27.87 42.01 -28.85
CA ASN A 299 -27.93 42.62 -30.18
C ASN A 299 -27.24 43.98 -30.13
N ALA A 300 -26.17 44.14 -30.93
CA ALA A 300 -25.57 45.42 -31.20
C ALA A 300 -26.66 46.35 -31.74
N ARG A 301 -26.99 47.41 -30.99
CA ARG A 301 -27.88 48.47 -31.48
C ARG A 301 -27.23 49.09 -32.72
N PRO A 302 -27.93 49.20 -33.86
CA PRO A 302 -27.37 49.88 -35.01
C PRO A 302 -27.22 51.36 -34.66
N ALA A 303 -26.05 51.93 -34.97
CA ALA A 303 -25.76 53.34 -34.80
C ALA A 303 -26.78 54.18 -35.59
N ARG A 304 -27.48 55.08 -34.91
CA ARG A 304 -28.26 56.14 -35.56
C ARG A 304 -27.29 57.03 -36.34
N LYS A 305 -27.44 57.07 -37.67
CA LYS A 305 -26.79 58.08 -38.52
C LYS A 305 -27.30 59.45 -38.11
N ALA A 306 -26.39 60.36 -37.81
CA ALA A 306 -26.65 61.78 -37.69
C ALA A 306 -26.88 62.38 -39.09
N ALA A 307 -27.91 63.21 -39.21
CA ALA A 307 -28.08 64.22 -40.24
C ALA A 307 -28.44 65.52 -39.52
#